data_AF-A0A957CVK6-F1
#
_entry.id   AF-A0A957CVK6-F1
#
_cell.length_a   1.000
_cell.length_b   1.000
_cell.length_c   1.000
_cell.angle_alpha   90.00
_cell.angle_beta   90.00
_cell.angle_gamma   90.00
#
_symmetry.space_group_name_H-M   'P 1'
#
loop_
_entity.id
_entity.type
_entity.pdbx_description
1 polymer ?
#
loop_
_entity_poly.entity_id
_entity_poly.type
_entity_poly.pdbx_seq_one_letter_code
_entity_poly.pdbx_strand_id
1 'polypeptide(L)'
;MSTDFLLYTNDFDAAEREIQDAGGRITQHLTDYVFVAVLPENVSPDSLQHAQTTPLDAMDEVSNIMAESWSNLQAKRADQASDTEGLQWDAEGYDEPRTENTYPEIRDGIADGEEGEQQAPLAGAGTAIPTNDALMGTVAVGVVIVSGTDAKPQYQISASEKATIISEVKEALTWYTNFADYEIPVDLHGSTKIQSMTNLKYVYDIQFVEVDATPCSDPDKSTYEQCEAPWRDPALQKLGYGTGQAGINAYVTALKKDKKADAAYVSFFTKYPVHWFAYASKWSHRLVMAYSNDGWGPNQINRVFAHESGHIFGADDEYGSCSCGDTGGYLNVRNGNCVNCSNHTHVACLMDSNTLNMCQFTRGQIGWGWVIVGGFTEMTDVGQSKPYVVSQQWGQETPLKVPIGSGRTYSEQYGDNSLGYYYVYMMPMVDYMKKRANGEKVPPVLVGGYTEVRPDRNSSTSMQRNAWGKTTSDKVIVSAGLTYEGQYNPSGQSWGNSYGYLDANFNPTGDRVIIGGRFMVTNDTSRAEFIMKMHWGWPTKDDIDKFREKHEVLLGANYTVTAEYGSWSYSYMNFYLSDWP
;
A
#
# COMPACT_ATOMS: atom_id res chain seq x y z
N MET A 1 -1.22 16.99 -14.00
CA MET A 1 -1.03 15.52 -14.10
C MET A 1 0.38 15.33 -14.60
N SER A 2 1.20 14.60 -13.84
CA SER A 2 2.57 14.35 -14.25
C SER A 2 2.60 13.51 -15.53
N THR A 3 3.45 13.89 -16.49
CA THR A 3 3.54 13.21 -17.80
C THR A 3 4.74 12.27 -17.80
N ASP A 4 4.51 11.03 -18.23
CA ASP A 4 5.59 10.05 -18.46
C ASP A 4 6.29 10.34 -19.78
N PHE A 5 7.61 10.43 -19.77
CA PHE A 5 8.45 10.62 -20.95
C PHE A 5 9.32 9.40 -21.19
N LEU A 6 9.28 8.85 -22.40
CA LEU A 6 10.29 7.91 -22.88
C LEU A 6 11.53 8.71 -23.25
N LEU A 7 12.64 8.39 -22.61
CA LEU A 7 13.90 9.09 -22.77
C LEU A 7 15.01 8.10 -23.12
N TYR A 8 16.00 8.64 -23.83
CA TYR A 8 17.16 7.92 -24.32
C TYR A 8 18.44 8.55 -23.80
N THR A 9 19.48 7.73 -23.56
CA THR A 9 20.77 8.22 -23.07
C THR A 9 21.94 7.30 -23.44
N ASN A 10 23.15 7.85 -23.55
CA ASN A 10 24.39 7.08 -23.63
C ASN A 10 25.08 6.92 -22.25
N ASP A 11 24.58 7.58 -21.21
CA ASP A 11 25.12 7.56 -19.85
C ASP A 11 23.95 7.62 -18.85
N PHE A 12 23.41 6.44 -18.52
CA PHE A 12 22.25 6.32 -17.64
C PHE A 12 22.50 6.95 -16.27
N ASP A 13 23.70 6.80 -15.71
CA ASP A 13 24.04 7.36 -14.40
C ASP A 13 24.01 8.90 -14.41
N ALA A 14 24.46 9.53 -15.51
CA ALA A 14 24.35 10.98 -15.68
C ALA A 14 22.91 11.44 -15.91
N ALA A 15 22.14 10.71 -16.72
CA ALA A 15 20.73 11.00 -16.95
C ALA A 15 19.90 10.87 -15.66
N GLU A 16 20.11 9.82 -14.86
CA GLU A 16 19.40 9.63 -13.58
C GLU A 16 19.65 10.79 -12.62
N ARG A 17 20.91 11.24 -12.49
CA ARG A 17 21.24 12.43 -11.68
C ARG A 17 20.57 13.69 -12.20
N GLU A 18 20.60 13.91 -13.51
CA GLU A 18 19.97 15.08 -14.13
C GLU A 18 18.45 15.10 -13.90
N ILE A 19 17.78 13.97 -14.05
CA ILE A 19 16.34 13.84 -13.79
C ILE A 19 16.03 14.15 -12.32
N GLN A 20 16.83 13.63 -11.38
CA GLN A 20 16.68 13.90 -9.96
C GLN A 20 16.92 15.38 -9.61
N ASP A 21 17.96 16.00 -10.17
CA ASP A 21 18.30 17.42 -9.97
C ASP A 21 17.20 18.35 -10.53
N ALA A 22 16.53 17.92 -11.61
CA ALA A 22 15.36 18.60 -12.16
C ALA A 22 14.08 18.40 -11.32
N GLY A 23 14.12 17.59 -10.26
CA GLY A 23 12.96 17.26 -9.43
C GLY A 23 12.04 16.19 -10.05
N GLY A 24 12.49 15.52 -11.11
CA GLY A 24 11.82 14.37 -11.71
C GLY A 24 12.21 13.06 -11.04
N ARG A 25 11.65 11.96 -11.56
CA ARG A 25 11.99 10.59 -11.14
C ARG A 25 11.93 9.61 -12.29
N ILE A 26 12.73 8.55 -12.23
CA ILE A 26 12.67 7.44 -13.18
C ILE A 26 11.70 6.39 -12.63
N THR A 27 10.69 6.01 -13.41
CA THR A 27 9.70 4.97 -13.07
C THR A 27 10.07 3.62 -13.65
N GLN A 28 10.63 3.62 -14.87
CA GLN A 28 11.00 2.41 -15.60
C GLN A 28 12.42 2.56 -16.15
N HIS A 29 13.36 1.72 -15.71
CA HIS A 29 14.68 1.60 -16.32
C HIS A 29 14.67 0.37 -17.23
N LEU A 30 14.36 0.61 -18.51
CA LEU A 30 14.08 -0.45 -19.48
C LEU A 30 15.37 -1.16 -19.92
N THR A 31 16.37 -0.38 -20.30
CA THR A 31 17.74 -0.81 -20.64
C THR A 31 18.73 0.30 -20.28
N ASP A 32 20.02 0.05 -20.44
CA ASP A 32 21.07 1.08 -20.22
C ASP A 32 20.89 2.31 -21.14
N TYR A 33 20.10 2.20 -22.21
CA TYR A 33 19.86 3.26 -23.20
C TYR A 33 18.47 3.88 -23.13
N VAL A 34 17.47 3.18 -22.56
CA VAL A 34 16.06 3.55 -22.66
C VAL A 34 15.42 3.50 -21.28
N PHE A 35 14.71 4.57 -20.91
CA PHE A 35 14.01 4.64 -19.65
C PHE A 35 12.78 5.54 -19.73
N VAL A 36 11.89 5.42 -18.75
CA VAL A 36 10.71 6.27 -18.58
C VAL A 36 10.91 7.12 -17.34
N ALA A 37 10.71 8.42 -17.49
CA ALA A 37 10.80 9.38 -16.40
C ALA A 37 9.54 10.24 -16.30
N VAL A 38 9.22 10.61 -15.07
CA VAL A 38 8.22 11.62 -14.74
C VAL A 38 8.96 12.92 -14.48
N LEU A 39 8.63 13.98 -15.21
CA LEU A 39 9.21 15.31 -15.06
C LEU A 39 8.19 16.29 -14.44
N PRO A 40 8.64 17.28 -13.64
CA PRO A 40 7.79 18.37 -13.22
C PRO A 40 7.22 19.16 -14.40
N GLU A 41 6.03 19.72 -14.27
CA GLU A 41 5.34 20.45 -15.37
C GLU A 41 6.15 21.63 -15.92
N ASN A 42 7.10 22.18 -15.15
CA ASN A 42 7.97 23.28 -15.54
C ASN A 42 9.32 22.82 -16.16
N VAL A 43 9.55 21.51 -16.31
CA VAL A 43 10.77 20.96 -16.92
C VAL A 43 10.43 20.36 -18.27
N SER A 44 11.00 20.92 -19.33
CA SER A 44 10.87 20.36 -20.68
C SER A 44 11.90 19.24 -20.87
N PRO A 45 11.52 18.08 -21.45
CA PRO A 45 12.49 17.02 -21.73
C PRO A 45 13.58 17.46 -22.73
N ASP A 46 13.30 18.45 -23.59
CA ASP A 46 14.28 19.00 -24.55
C ASP A 46 15.33 19.91 -23.87
N SER A 47 15.13 20.25 -22.59
CA SER A 47 16.10 21.01 -21.79
C SER A 47 17.15 20.14 -21.10
N LEU A 48 17.00 18.82 -21.16
CA LEU A 48 17.92 17.84 -20.59
C LEU A 48 19.18 17.72 -21.47
N GLN A 49 20.33 17.56 -20.84
CA GLN A 49 21.66 17.46 -21.45
C GLN A 49 22.13 16.02 -21.58
N HIS A 50 21.71 15.14 -20.67
CA HIS A 50 22.11 13.74 -20.60
C HIS A 50 20.99 12.78 -21.02
N ALA A 51 19.78 13.29 -21.22
CA ALA A 51 18.63 12.55 -21.74
C ALA A 51 18.02 13.27 -22.95
N GLN A 52 17.45 12.50 -23.87
CA GLN A 52 16.79 13.05 -25.05
C GLN A 52 15.53 12.27 -25.40
N THR A 53 14.62 12.90 -26.15
CA THR A 53 13.34 12.32 -26.59
C THR A 53 13.45 11.56 -27.92
N THR A 54 14.59 11.65 -28.59
CA THR A 54 14.84 10.99 -29.87
C THR A 54 15.66 9.71 -29.67
N PRO A 55 15.29 8.59 -30.32
CA PRO A 55 16.09 7.36 -30.27
C PRO A 55 17.55 7.58 -30.64
N LEU A 56 18.44 6.77 -30.06
CA LEU A 56 19.85 6.74 -30.44
C LEU A 56 20.03 5.98 -31.77
N ASP A 57 21.01 6.37 -32.56
CA ASP A 57 21.31 5.73 -33.85
C ASP A 57 21.73 4.26 -33.71
N ALA A 58 22.27 3.87 -32.55
CA ALA A 58 22.78 2.53 -32.27
C ALA A 58 22.20 2.01 -30.94
N MET A 59 21.05 1.35 -31.01
CA MET A 59 20.45 0.61 -29.89
C MET A 59 20.44 -0.89 -30.23
N ASP A 60 20.62 -1.73 -29.21
CA ASP A 60 20.45 -3.18 -29.36
C ASP A 60 18.98 -3.56 -29.62
N GLU A 61 18.75 -4.83 -29.97
CA GLU A 61 17.42 -5.35 -30.29
C GLU A 61 16.43 -5.18 -29.12
N VAL A 62 16.87 -5.45 -27.88
CA VAL A 62 16.02 -5.35 -26.68
C VAL A 62 15.62 -3.90 -26.44
N SER A 63 16.57 -2.96 -26.53
CA SER A 63 16.33 -1.53 -26.40
C SER A 63 15.35 -1.01 -27.45
N ASN A 64 15.45 -1.46 -28.70
CA ASN A 64 14.49 -1.12 -29.76
C ASN A 64 13.08 -1.64 -29.45
N ILE A 65 12.94 -2.92 -29.06
CA ILE A 65 11.65 -3.50 -28.68
C ILE A 65 11.07 -2.80 -27.44
N MET A 66 11.91 -2.44 -26.48
CA MET A 66 11.50 -1.69 -25.28
C MET A 66 10.99 -0.28 -25.62
N ALA A 67 11.58 0.40 -26.60
CA ALA A 67 11.09 1.69 -27.08
C ALA A 67 9.78 1.54 -27.89
N GLU A 68 9.71 0.57 -28.79
CA GLU A 68 8.52 0.29 -29.60
C GLU A 68 7.32 -0.08 -28.72
N SER A 69 7.51 -0.97 -27.75
CA SER A 69 6.47 -1.36 -26.80
C SER A 69 5.93 -0.18 -25.98
N TRP A 70 6.73 0.86 -25.73
CA TRP A 70 6.22 2.08 -25.09
C TRP A 70 5.27 2.84 -26.01
N SER A 71 5.62 2.95 -27.30
CA SER A 71 4.77 3.60 -28.29
C SER A 71 3.44 2.85 -28.46
N ASN A 72 3.50 1.52 -28.47
CA ASN A 72 2.31 0.66 -28.50
C ASN A 72 1.41 0.87 -27.27
N LEU A 73 2.01 1.00 -26.08
CA LEU A 73 1.28 1.31 -24.85
C LEU A 73 0.59 2.67 -24.92
N GLN A 74 1.27 3.71 -25.42
CA GLN A 74 0.67 5.04 -25.57
C GLN A 74 -0.50 5.02 -26.57
N ALA A 75 -0.37 4.28 -27.67
CA ALA A 75 -1.46 4.06 -28.62
C ALA A 75 -2.64 3.33 -27.97
N LYS A 76 -2.39 2.22 -27.25
CA LYS A 76 -3.42 1.45 -26.54
C LYS A 76 -4.19 2.32 -25.53
N ARG A 77 -3.49 3.15 -24.75
CA ARG A 77 -4.12 4.06 -23.77
C ARG A 77 -5.04 5.10 -24.41
N ALA A 78 -4.78 5.48 -25.67
CA ALA A 78 -5.65 6.38 -26.41
C ALA A 78 -6.97 5.71 -26.83
N ASP A 79 -6.97 4.39 -27.01
CA ASP A 79 -8.09 3.59 -27.53
C ASP A 79 -9.01 3.03 -26.40
N GLN A 80 -9.44 3.86 -25.45
CA GLN A 80 -10.08 3.45 -24.18
C GLN A 80 -11.20 2.38 -24.18
N ALA A 81 -11.21 1.66 -23.05
CA ALA A 81 -12.15 0.67 -22.49
C ALA A 81 -12.07 -0.74 -23.09
N SER A 82 -11.57 -1.68 -22.29
CA SER A 82 -11.74 -3.11 -22.58
C SER A 82 -13.15 -3.53 -22.18
N ASP A 83 -13.84 -4.29 -23.03
CA ASP A 83 -15.16 -4.85 -22.73
C ASP A 83 -15.16 -5.78 -21.50
N THR A 84 -13.97 -6.23 -21.06
CA THR A 84 -13.79 -7.10 -19.88
C THR A 84 -13.31 -6.36 -18.64
N GLU A 85 -13.23 -5.02 -18.67
CA GLU A 85 -12.87 -4.21 -17.52
C GLU A 85 -13.90 -4.31 -16.39
N GLY A 86 -13.42 -4.69 -15.20
CA GLY A 86 -14.25 -4.81 -14.00
C GLY A 86 -15.07 -6.10 -13.94
N LEU A 87 -14.92 -7.03 -14.89
CA LEU A 87 -15.42 -8.39 -14.72
C LEU A 87 -14.69 -9.05 -13.55
N GLN A 88 -15.40 -9.86 -12.77
CA GLN A 88 -14.77 -10.72 -11.77
C GLN A 88 -13.84 -11.73 -12.47
N TRP A 89 -12.81 -12.17 -11.75
CA TRP A 89 -11.85 -13.13 -12.31
C TRP A 89 -12.48 -14.49 -12.64
N ASP A 90 -13.58 -14.86 -11.97
CA ASP A 90 -14.34 -16.09 -12.16
C ASP A 90 -15.61 -15.90 -13.02
N ALA A 91 -15.65 -14.87 -13.85
CA ALA A 91 -16.78 -14.60 -14.75
C ALA A 91 -16.98 -15.72 -15.79
N GLU A 92 -18.24 -16.02 -16.16
CA GLU A 92 -18.55 -17.09 -17.13
C GLU A 92 -17.78 -16.92 -18.45
N GLY A 93 -16.99 -17.95 -18.81
CA GLY A 93 -16.15 -17.95 -20.02
C GLY A 93 -14.72 -17.48 -19.80
N TYR A 94 -14.34 -17.16 -18.55
CA TYR A 94 -13.00 -16.78 -18.16
C TYR A 94 -12.56 -17.62 -16.97
N ASP A 95 -11.38 -18.21 -17.06
CA ASP A 95 -10.74 -18.82 -15.92
C ASP A 95 -10.03 -17.75 -15.06
N GLU A 96 -10.13 -17.88 -13.74
CA GLU A 96 -9.44 -17.01 -12.80
C GLU A 96 -7.93 -17.24 -12.80
N PRO A 97 -7.08 -16.22 -12.58
CA PRO A 97 -5.67 -16.45 -12.24
C PRO A 97 -5.57 -17.29 -10.95
N ARG A 98 -4.48 -18.06 -10.75
CA ARG A 98 -4.39 -19.03 -9.65
C ARG A 98 -3.22 -18.79 -8.71
N THR A 99 -3.51 -19.01 -7.42
CA THR A 99 -2.53 -18.87 -6.33
C THR A 99 -2.49 -20.10 -5.45
N GLU A 100 -1.37 -20.25 -4.74
CA GLU A 100 -1.12 -21.35 -3.79
C GLU A 100 -2.14 -21.41 -2.65
N ASN A 101 -2.69 -20.26 -2.27
CA ASN A 101 -3.68 -20.17 -1.20
C ASN A 101 -5.00 -20.83 -1.60
N THR A 102 -5.36 -20.70 -2.87
CA THR A 102 -6.58 -21.29 -3.45
C THR A 102 -6.30 -22.72 -3.91
N TYR A 103 -5.06 -23.03 -4.30
CA TYR A 103 -4.63 -24.33 -4.85
C TYR A 103 -3.28 -24.79 -4.26
N PRO A 104 -3.28 -25.51 -3.13
CA PRO A 104 -2.08 -25.98 -2.45
C PRO A 104 -1.15 -26.84 -3.33
N GLU A 105 -1.64 -27.44 -4.40
CA GLU A 105 -0.84 -28.19 -5.38
C GLU A 105 0.18 -27.33 -6.14
N ILE A 106 0.04 -25.99 -6.15
CA ILE A 106 1.10 -25.08 -6.63
C ILE A 106 2.35 -25.25 -5.75
N ARG A 107 2.15 -25.50 -4.45
CA ARG A 107 3.17 -25.71 -3.43
C ARG A 107 3.90 -27.03 -3.59
N ASP A 108 3.21 -28.08 -4.04
CA ASP A 108 3.81 -29.41 -4.28
C ASP A 108 4.79 -29.41 -5.46
N GLY A 109 4.68 -28.43 -6.39
CA GLY A 109 5.71 -28.15 -7.40
C GLY A 109 6.92 -27.36 -6.88
N ILE A 110 6.86 -26.86 -5.65
CA ILE A 110 7.90 -26.05 -4.98
C ILE A 110 8.65 -26.87 -3.90
N ALA A 111 8.11 -28.01 -3.48
CA ALA A 111 8.46 -28.74 -2.25
C ALA A 111 9.83 -29.45 -2.19
N ASP A 112 10.68 -29.39 -3.22
CA ASP A 112 11.96 -30.14 -3.22
C ASP A 112 13.19 -29.34 -2.74
N GLY A 113 13.02 -28.15 -2.15
CA GLY A 113 14.15 -27.32 -1.74
C GLY A 113 13.89 -26.45 -0.51
N GLU A 114 14.09 -27.05 0.67
CA GLU A 114 14.10 -26.42 2.00
C GLU A 114 12.78 -25.76 2.43
N GLU A 115 12.03 -26.49 3.25
CA GLU A 115 11.07 -25.95 4.23
C GLU A 115 11.82 -25.00 5.21
N GLY A 116 12.27 -23.86 4.73
CA GLY A 116 12.47 -22.70 5.59
C GLY A 116 11.08 -22.28 6.03
N GLU A 117 10.72 -22.56 7.27
CA GLU A 117 9.60 -21.98 7.99
C GLU A 117 9.44 -20.49 7.58
N GLN A 118 8.57 -20.20 6.63
CA GLN A 118 8.17 -18.83 6.29
C GLN A 118 7.22 -18.36 7.39
N GLN A 119 7.77 -18.17 8.59
CA GLN A 119 7.12 -17.42 9.64
C GLN A 119 7.04 -15.97 9.19
N ALA A 120 5.84 -15.38 9.27
CA ALA A 120 5.67 -13.93 9.18
C ALA A 120 6.73 -13.26 10.08
N PRO A 121 7.58 -12.36 9.56
CA PRO A 121 8.69 -11.82 10.32
C PRO A 121 8.17 -10.78 11.33
N LEU A 122 7.66 -11.25 12.46
CA LEU A 122 7.46 -10.42 13.64
C LEU A 122 8.47 -10.80 14.73
N ALA A 123 9.49 -9.94 14.82
CA ALA A 123 10.40 -9.71 15.94
C ALA A 123 11.55 -10.72 16.16
N GLY A 124 12.66 -10.52 15.43
CA GLY A 124 13.96 -11.06 15.81
C GLY A 124 15.09 -10.48 14.96
N ALA A 125 16.04 -9.82 15.61
CA ALA A 125 17.21 -9.12 15.08
C ALA A 125 17.87 -9.70 13.79
N GLY A 126 17.96 -8.86 12.76
CA GLY A 126 19.18 -8.60 11.99
C GLY A 126 19.76 -9.73 11.15
N THR A 127 19.16 -10.04 10.01
CA THR A 127 19.85 -10.54 8.80
C THR A 127 18.90 -10.37 7.60
N ALA A 128 19.42 -9.77 6.51
CA ALA A 128 18.84 -9.58 5.17
C ALA A 128 17.30 -9.62 5.03
N ILE A 129 16.71 -8.48 4.63
CA ILE A 129 15.30 -8.45 4.18
C ILE A 129 15.14 -9.48 3.05
N PRO A 130 14.23 -10.48 3.18
CA PRO A 130 13.87 -11.38 2.10
C PRO A 130 13.53 -10.60 0.82
N THR A 131 13.74 -11.25 -0.33
CA THR A 131 13.77 -10.57 -1.62
C THR A 131 12.45 -9.86 -1.97
N ASN A 132 11.28 -10.29 -1.48
CA ASN A 132 9.99 -9.77 -1.93
C ASN A 132 9.03 -9.38 -0.79
N ASP A 133 9.52 -8.88 0.35
CA ASP A 133 8.67 -8.51 1.51
C ASP A 133 7.63 -7.40 1.20
N ALA A 134 7.96 -6.45 0.32
CA ALA A 134 7.09 -5.34 -0.02
C ALA A 134 7.39 -4.81 -1.41
N LEU A 135 6.36 -4.37 -2.14
CA LEU A 135 6.47 -3.81 -3.49
C LEU A 135 6.95 -2.36 -3.43
N MET A 136 8.21 -2.14 -3.10
CA MET A 136 8.76 -0.79 -2.90
C MET A 136 10.23 -0.71 -3.24
N GLY A 137 10.69 0.51 -3.49
CA GLY A 137 12.04 0.80 -3.94
C GLY A 137 12.28 0.33 -5.37
N THR A 138 13.50 -0.17 -5.63
CA THR A 138 13.86 -0.71 -6.94
C THR A 138 13.46 -2.18 -7.01
N VAL A 139 12.62 -2.54 -7.97
CA VAL A 139 12.18 -3.93 -8.17
C VAL A 139 12.73 -4.43 -9.50
N ALA A 140 13.56 -5.47 -9.47
CA ALA A 140 14.08 -6.10 -10.67
C ALA A 140 13.13 -7.19 -11.21
N VAL A 141 12.76 -7.07 -12.47
CA VAL A 141 11.83 -8.01 -13.12
C VAL A 141 12.54 -8.69 -14.28
N GLY A 142 12.79 -9.98 -14.12
CA GLY A 142 13.28 -10.84 -15.19
C GLY A 142 12.11 -11.25 -16.07
N VAL A 143 12.07 -10.85 -17.33
CA VAL A 143 11.03 -11.28 -18.28
C VAL A 143 11.65 -12.28 -19.25
N VAL A 144 11.42 -13.57 -18.98
CA VAL A 144 11.96 -14.67 -19.79
C VAL A 144 10.86 -15.17 -20.72
N ILE A 145 11.00 -14.86 -22.01
CA ILE A 145 10.06 -15.28 -23.06
C ILE A 145 10.61 -16.55 -23.70
N VAL A 146 9.97 -17.68 -23.41
CA VAL A 146 10.37 -19.01 -23.85
C VAL A 146 9.60 -19.39 -25.12
N SER A 147 10.35 -19.53 -26.21
CA SER A 147 9.82 -19.83 -27.54
C SER A 147 10.22 -21.24 -27.98
N GLY A 148 9.38 -21.91 -28.77
CA GLY A 148 9.78 -23.11 -29.51
C GLY A 148 10.82 -22.79 -30.59
N THR A 149 11.58 -23.81 -31.01
CA THR A 149 12.45 -23.73 -32.21
C THR A 149 11.63 -23.86 -33.50
N ASP A 150 12.29 -23.74 -34.66
CA ASP A 150 11.69 -24.00 -35.99
C ASP A 150 11.12 -25.42 -36.13
N ALA A 151 11.60 -26.38 -35.34
CA ALA A 151 11.05 -27.73 -35.28
C ALA A 151 9.70 -27.80 -34.53
N LYS A 152 9.32 -26.73 -33.82
CA LYS A 152 8.14 -26.60 -32.96
C LYS A 152 7.39 -25.27 -33.24
N PRO A 153 6.97 -25.01 -34.49
CA PRO A 153 6.42 -23.70 -34.89
C PRO A 153 5.16 -23.28 -34.12
N GLN A 154 4.37 -24.24 -33.62
CA GLN A 154 3.18 -23.94 -32.81
C GLN A 154 3.50 -23.30 -31.44
N TYR A 155 4.73 -23.46 -30.95
CA TYR A 155 5.19 -22.87 -29.68
C TYR A 155 6.10 -21.65 -29.92
N GLN A 156 6.28 -21.22 -31.16
CA GLN A 156 7.07 -20.04 -31.47
C GLN A 156 6.34 -18.75 -31.05
N ILE A 157 7.07 -17.86 -30.38
CA ILE A 157 6.62 -16.51 -30.06
C ILE A 157 7.26 -15.56 -31.07
N SER A 158 6.43 -15.00 -31.93
CA SER A 158 6.83 -14.05 -32.98
C SER A 158 7.28 -12.70 -32.41
N ALA A 159 7.91 -11.87 -33.24
CA ALA A 159 8.37 -10.54 -32.84
C ALA A 159 7.24 -9.64 -32.34
N SER A 160 6.08 -9.64 -33.00
CA SER A 160 4.92 -8.87 -32.56
C SER A 160 4.39 -9.34 -31.20
N GLU A 161 4.40 -10.65 -30.95
CA GLU A 161 3.94 -11.22 -29.68
C GLU A 161 4.91 -10.90 -28.54
N LYS A 162 6.23 -10.90 -28.80
CA LYS A 162 7.25 -10.40 -27.85
C LYS A 162 6.99 -8.94 -27.48
N ALA A 163 6.72 -8.08 -28.48
CA ALA A 163 6.41 -6.67 -28.26
C ALA A 163 5.11 -6.48 -27.46
N THR A 164 4.08 -7.28 -27.73
CA THR A 164 2.85 -7.31 -26.94
C THR A 164 3.13 -7.67 -25.48
N ILE A 165 3.79 -8.81 -25.21
CA ILE A 165 4.13 -9.23 -23.84
C ILE A 165 4.84 -8.10 -23.08
N ILE A 166 5.87 -7.51 -23.69
CA ILE A 166 6.66 -6.45 -23.05
C ILE A 166 5.82 -5.20 -22.80
N SER A 167 4.98 -4.80 -23.76
CA SER A 167 4.07 -3.65 -23.61
C SER A 167 3.11 -3.85 -22.44
N GLU A 168 2.52 -5.05 -22.34
CA GLU A 168 1.54 -5.40 -21.31
C GLU A 168 2.16 -5.48 -19.91
N VAL A 169 3.34 -6.11 -19.78
CA VAL A 169 4.12 -6.12 -18.53
C VAL A 169 4.44 -4.69 -18.10
N LYS A 170 4.88 -3.83 -19.02
CA LYS A 170 5.19 -2.44 -18.71
C LYS A 170 3.95 -1.66 -18.28
N GLU A 171 2.80 -1.91 -18.89
CA GLU A 171 1.54 -1.29 -18.49
C GLU A 171 1.16 -1.65 -17.05
N ALA A 172 1.23 -2.95 -16.72
CA ALA A 172 0.98 -3.47 -15.38
C ALA A 172 1.84 -2.77 -14.32
N LEU A 173 3.14 -2.69 -14.59
CA LEU A 173 4.11 -2.14 -13.65
C LEU A 173 4.06 -0.61 -13.60
N THR A 174 3.74 0.05 -14.71
CA THR A 174 3.52 1.51 -14.72
C THR A 174 2.27 1.88 -13.92
N TRP A 175 1.24 1.04 -13.93
CA TRP A 175 0.08 1.25 -13.07
C TRP A 175 0.48 1.26 -11.58
N TYR A 176 1.29 0.30 -11.13
CA TYR A 176 1.81 0.32 -9.76
C TYR A 176 2.62 1.58 -9.46
N THR A 177 3.51 2.04 -10.35
CA THR A 177 4.28 3.27 -10.12
C THR A 177 3.41 4.52 -10.05
N ASN A 178 2.29 4.55 -10.76
CA ASN A 178 1.36 5.67 -10.76
C ASN A 178 0.48 5.65 -9.51
N PHE A 179 0.06 4.46 -9.05
CA PHE A 179 -0.74 4.32 -7.83
C PHE A 179 0.09 4.55 -6.55
N ALA A 180 1.39 4.24 -6.61
CA ALA A 180 2.35 4.51 -5.54
C ALA A 180 2.56 6.01 -5.26
N ASP A 181 2.36 6.85 -6.27
CA ASP A 181 2.41 8.30 -6.16
C ASP A 181 1.07 8.82 -5.64
N TYR A 182 0.82 8.58 -4.36
CA TYR A 182 -0.31 9.20 -3.68
C TYR A 182 0.05 10.62 -3.27
N GLU A 183 -0.71 11.61 -3.74
CA GLU A 183 -0.60 12.98 -3.24
C GLU A 183 -1.05 13.01 -1.78
N ILE A 184 -0.13 13.25 -0.84
CA ILE A 184 -0.54 13.71 0.47
C ILE A 184 -0.59 15.24 0.43
N PRO A 185 -1.71 15.87 0.79
CA PRO A 185 -1.73 17.29 1.11
C PRO A 185 -0.84 17.51 2.34
N VAL A 186 0.39 17.96 2.13
CA VAL A 186 1.42 18.01 3.19
C VAL A 186 1.26 19.21 4.12
N ASP A 187 0.28 20.08 3.91
CA ASP A 187 0.05 21.15 4.87
C ASP A 187 -1.33 21.81 4.80
N LEU A 188 -1.87 22.20 5.95
CA LEU A 188 -2.97 23.18 6.05
C LEU A 188 -2.57 24.56 5.47
N HIS A 189 -1.29 24.74 5.16
CA HIS A 189 -0.67 25.96 4.66
C HIS A 189 -0.44 26.00 3.14
N GLY A 190 -1.00 25.06 2.37
CA GLY A 190 -1.16 25.21 0.91
C GLY A 190 0.02 24.79 0.03
N SER A 191 1.03 24.10 0.58
CA SER A 191 2.07 23.45 -0.22
C SER A 191 1.84 21.94 -0.28
N THR A 192 1.21 21.46 -1.35
CA THR A 192 1.16 20.02 -1.66
C THR A 192 2.53 19.61 -2.18
N LYS A 193 3.27 18.81 -1.41
CA LYS A 193 4.40 18.04 -1.94
C LYS A 193 3.92 16.63 -2.26
N ILE A 194 4.01 16.24 -3.52
CA ILE A 194 3.85 14.85 -3.92
C ILE A 194 5.07 14.11 -3.37
N GLN A 195 4.87 13.18 -2.44
CA GLN A 195 5.92 12.30 -1.96
C GLN A 195 5.53 10.86 -2.26
N SER A 196 6.31 10.20 -3.12
CA SER A 196 6.12 8.78 -3.41
C SER A 196 6.30 7.98 -2.13
N MET A 197 5.33 7.14 -1.79
CA MET A 197 5.32 6.37 -0.54
C MET A 197 6.26 5.17 -0.58
N THR A 198 6.60 4.76 -1.78
CA THR A 198 7.32 3.51 -2.05
C THR A 198 8.63 3.77 -2.77
N ASN A 199 8.80 4.95 -3.39
CA ASN A 199 9.90 5.23 -4.32
C ASN A 199 10.06 4.09 -5.35
N LEU A 200 8.91 3.59 -5.84
CA LEU A 200 8.85 2.43 -6.70
C LEU A 200 9.41 2.76 -8.09
N LYS A 201 10.44 2.00 -8.50
CA LYS A 201 10.96 1.97 -9.87
C LYS A 201 11.23 0.53 -10.27
N TYR A 202 11.00 0.20 -11.53
CA TYR A 202 11.32 -1.13 -12.06
C TYR A 202 12.56 -1.09 -12.94
N VAL A 203 13.35 -2.16 -12.84
CA VAL A 203 14.54 -2.42 -13.66
C VAL A 203 14.36 -3.78 -14.32
N TYR A 204 14.68 -3.89 -15.60
CA TYR A 204 14.33 -5.11 -16.36
C TYR A 204 15.56 -5.94 -16.73
N ASP A 205 15.33 -7.24 -16.84
CA ASP A 205 16.17 -8.17 -17.59
C ASP A 205 15.30 -8.98 -18.55
N ILE A 206 15.34 -8.63 -19.83
CA ILE A 206 14.49 -9.24 -20.87
C ILE A 206 15.30 -10.31 -21.60
N GLN A 207 14.82 -11.54 -21.56
CA GLN A 207 15.50 -12.69 -22.14
C GLN A 207 14.60 -13.39 -23.14
N PHE A 208 15.08 -13.53 -24.38
CA PHE A 208 14.40 -14.33 -25.41
C PHE A 208 15.11 -15.67 -25.54
N VAL A 209 14.45 -16.76 -25.13
CA VAL A 209 15.07 -18.07 -25.07
C VAL A 209 14.29 -19.07 -25.92
N GLU A 210 14.95 -19.62 -26.93
CA GLU A 210 14.37 -20.71 -27.71
C GLU A 210 14.69 -22.06 -27.08
N VAL A 211 13.77 -23.00 -27.04
CA VAL A 211 14.00 -24.36 -26.54
C VAL A 211 13.35 -25.39 -27.47
N ASP A 212 13.95 -26.58 -27.56
CA ASP A 212 13.32 -27.73 -28.22
C ASP A 212 12.78 -28.70 -27.17
N ALA A 213 11.80 -28.19 -26.41
CA ALA A 213 11.17 -28.94 -25.33
C ALA A 213 10.07 -29.87 -25.86
N THR A 214 9.91 -31.01 -25.19
CA THR A 214 8.70 -31.83 -25.36
C THR A 214 7.65 -31.30 -24.39
N PRO A 215 6.47 -30.85 -24.87
CA PRO A 215 5.43 -30.32 -23.98
C PRO A 215 4.88 -31.40 -23.05
N CYS A 216 4.25 -31.01 -21.93
CA CYS A 216 3.47 -31.95 -21.15
C CYS A 216 2.29 -32.50 -21.98
N SER A 217 1.90 -33.75 -21.71
CA SER A 217 0.94 -34.47 -22.54
C SER A 217 -0.53 -34.12 -22.28
N ASP A 218 -0.86 -33.72 -21.05
CA ASP A 218 -2.24 -33.42 -20.63
C ASP A 218 -2.18 -32.39 -19.48
N PRO A 219 -2.20 -31.09 -19.79
CA PRO A 219 -2.02 -30.03 -18.80
C PRO A 219 -3.02 -30.11 -17.65
N ASP A 220 -4.28 -30.41 -17.95
CA ASP A 220 -5.39 -30.50 -16.98
C ASP A 220 -5.21 -31.63 -15.96
N LYS A 221 -4.43 -32.66 -16.31
CA LYS A 221 -4.14 -33.81 -15.45
C LYS A 221 -2.70 -33.85 -14.93
N SER A 222 -1.86 -32.94 -15.39
CA SER A 222 -0.46 -32.83 -14.97
C SER A 222 -0.35 -31.94 -13.74
N THR A 223 0.79 -31.97 -13.07
CA THR A 223 1.15 -30.96 -12.06
C THR A 223 1.77 -29.72 -12.72
N TYR A 224 1.84 -28.62 -11.98
CA TYR A 224 2.57 -27.41 -12.39
C TYR A 224 3.99 -27.76 -12.85
N GLU A 225 4.74 -28.50 -12.02
CA GLU A 225 6.12 -28.88 -12.33
C GLU A 225 6.24 -29.76 -13.59
N GLN A 226 5.32 -30.70 -13.80
CA GLN A 226 5.31 -31.55 -15.00
C GLN A 226 5.08 -30.76 -16.29
N CYS A 227 4.37 -29.64 -16.24
CA CYS A 227 4.15 -28.78 -17.41
C CYS A 227 5.20 -27.68 -17.56
N GLU A 228 5.78 -27.19 -16.47
CA GLU A 228 6.82 -26.17 -16.52
C GLU A 228 8.21 -26.71 -16.87
N ALA A 229 8.66 -27.74 -16.13
CA ALA A 229 10.04 -28.22 -16.17
C ALA A 229 10.55 -28.51 -17.60
N PRO A 230 9.74 -29.12 -18.51
CA PRO A 230 10.23 -29.45 -19.84
C PRO A 230 10.73 -28.26 -20.66
N TRP A 231 10.15 -27.07 -20.50
CA TRP A 231 10.56 -25.85 -21.22
C TRP A 231 11.32 -24.86 -20.34
N ARG A 232 10.98 -24.77 -19.04
CA ARG A 232 11.60 -23.84 -18.09
C ARG A 232 13.05 -24.21 -17.82
N ASP A 233 13.33 -25.49 -17.57
CA ASP A 233 14.66 -25.93 -17.17
C ASP A 233 15.68 -25.78 -18.31
N PRO A 234 15.39 -26.17 -19.57
CA PRO A 234 16.28 -25.85 -20.68
C PRO A 234 16.44 -24.35 -20.91
N ALA A 235 15.40 -23.54 -20.63
CA ALA A 235 15.51 -22.09 -20.74
C ALA A 235 16.48 -21.52 -19.69
N LEU A 236 16.35 -21.92 -18.42
CA LEU A 236 17.27 -21.54 -17.35
C LEU A 236 18.71 -22.00 -17.62
N GLN A 237 18.89 -23.21 -18.15
CA GLN A 237 20.20 -23.72 -18.57
C GLN A 237 20.84 -22.86 -19.66
N LYS A 238 20.06 -22.40 -20.65
CA LYS A 238 20.54 -21.47 -21.68
C LYS A 238 20.94 -20.10 -21.11
N LEU A 239 20.29 -19.67 -20.03
CA LEU A 239 20.66 -18.48 -19.26
C LEU A 239 21.85 -18.71 -18.32
N GLY A 240 22.37 -19.94 -18.23
CA GLY A 240 23.53 -20.28 -17.41
C GLY A 240 23.19 -20.68 -15.97
N TYR A 241 21.93 -20.93 -15.66
CA TYR A 241 21.46 -21.32 -14.33
C TYR A 241 21.12 -22.82 -14.25
N GLY A 242 20.95 -23.32 -13.02
CA GLY A 242 20.49 -24.68 -12.77
C GLY A 242 19.03 -24.88 -13.18
N THR A 243 18.50 -26.08 -12.91
CA THR A 243 17.10 -26.44 -13.16
C THR A 243 16.24 -26.23 -11.92
N GLY A 244 14.92 -26.25 -12.09
CA GLY A 244 13.96 -26.20 -10.98
C GLY A 244 14.00 -24.92 -10.16
N GLN A 245 13.45 -24.99 -8.95
CA GLN A 245 13.38 -23.86 -8.01
C GLN A 245 14.76 -23.32 -7.63
N ALA A 246 15.78 -24.17 -7.52
CA ALA A 246 17.15 -23.75 -7.24
C ALA A 246 17.72 -22.87 -8.37
N GLY A 247 17.45 -23.22 -9.63
CA GLY A 247 17.82 -22.41 -10.80
C GLY A 247 17.14 -21.05 -10.83
N ILE A 248 15.84 -21.03 -10.54
CA ILE A 248 15.04 -19.79 -10.41
C ILE A 248 15.62 -18.89 -9.33
N ASN A 249 15.85 -19.43 -8.13
CA ASN A 249 16.38 -18.68 -6.99
C ASN A 249 17.77 -18.10 -7.31
N ALA A 250 18.62 -18.87 -8.01
CA ALA A 250 19.94 -18.42 -8.44
C ALA A 250 19.84 -17.26 -9.44
N TYR A 251 18.94 -17.36 -10.43
CA TYR A 251 18.70 -16.29 -11.40
C TYR A 251 18.18 -15.01 -10.72
N VAL A 252 17.15 -15.12 -9.87
CA VAL A 252 16.57 -13.96 -9.18
C VAL A 252 17.55 -13.31 -8.20
N THR A 253 18.38 -14.11 -7.54
CA THR A 253 19.45 -13.58 -6.67
C THR A 253 20.50 -12.81 -7.48
N ALA A 254 20.91 -13.35 -8.63
CA ALA A 254 21.83 -12.67 -9.54
C ALA A 254 21.21 -11.37 -10.08
N LEU A 255 19.97 -11.44 -10.55
CA LEU A 255 19.20 -10.30 -11.04
C LEU A 255 19.10 -9.17 -10.00
N LYS A 256 18.71 -9.50 -8.76
CA LYS A 256 18.64 -8.52 -7.66
C LYS A 256 19.99 -7.84 -7.44
N LYS A 257 21.06 -8.61 -7.40
CA LYS A 257 22.42 -8.11 -7.18
C LYS A 257 22.90 -7.23 -8.33
N ASP A 258 22.76 -7.70 -9.56
CA ASP A 258 23.28 -7.05 -10.76
C ASP A 258 22.56 -5.73 -11.02
N LYS A 259 21.24 -5.69 -10.78
CA LYS A 259 20.42 -4.49 -10.92
C LYS A 259 20.38 -3.61 -9.66
N LYS A 260 21.10 -4.00 -8.59
CA LYS A 260 21.13 -3.31 -7.28
C LYS A 260 19.72 -3.04 -6.74
N ALA A 261 18.83 -4.02 -6.90
CA ALA A 261 17.42 -3.87 -6.58
C ALA A 261 17.13 -4.19 -5.10
N ASP A 262 16.09 -3.55 -4.57
CA ASP A 262 15.53 -3.83 -3.24
C ASP A 262 14.77 -5.18 -3.28
N ALA A 263 14.09 -5.48 -4.38
CA ALA A 263 13.36 -6.72 -4.62
C ALA A 263 13.58 -7.30 -6.02
N ALA A 264 13.28 -8.59 -6.23
CA ALA A 264 13.41 -9.21 -7.54
C ALA A 264 12.55 -10.46 -7.72
N TYR A 265 12.06 -10.67 -8.94
CA TYR A 265 11.39 -11.90 -9.35
C TYR A 265 11.55 -12.12 -10.85
N VAL A 266 11.25 -13.34 -11.31
CA VAL A 266 11.20 -13.70 -12.73
C VAL A 266 9.76 -14.02 -13.14
N SER A 267 9.38 -13.52 -14.30
CA SER A 267 8.20 -13.94 -15.04
C SER A 267 8.59 -14.77 -16.26
N PHE A 268 7.96 -15.92 -16.43
CA PHE A 268 8.09 -16.74 -17.64
C PHE A 268 6.86 -16.58 -18.52
N PHE A 269 7.07 -16.27 -19.80
CA PHE A 269 6.03 -16.26 -20.83
C PHE A 269 6.28 -17.36 -21.83
N THR A 270 5.24 -18.11 -22.20
CA THR A 270 5.39 -19.24 -23.12
C THR A 270 4.13 -19.54 -23.92
N LYS A 271 4.28 -20.23 -25.05
CA LYS A 271 3.19 -20.92 -25.76
C LYS A 271 3.18 -22.42 -25.51
N TYR A 272 4.20 -22.95 -24.84
CA TYR A 272 4.16 -24.33 -24.37
C TYR A 272 2.99 -24.52 -23.41
N PRO A 273 2.37 -25.71 -23.37
CA PRO A 273 1.29 -25.96 -22.43
C PRO A 273 1.76 -25.77 -20.99
N VAL A 274 0.94 -25.07 -20.21
CA VAL A 274 1.09 -24.82 -18.79
C VAL A 274 -0.10 -25.43 -18.06
N HIS A 275 0.08 -25.82 -16.79
CA HIS A 275 -1.02 -26.41 -16.02
C HIS A 275 -2.19 -25.44 -15.83
N TRP A 276 -1.88 -24.15 -15.66
CA TRP A 276 -2.85 -23.07 -15.61
C TRP A 276 -2.31 -21.85 -16.36
N PHE A 277 -3.19 -21.00 -16.90
CA PHE A 277 -2.76 -19.94 -17.83
C PHE A 277 -1.92 -18.84 -17.17
N ALA A 278 -2.13 -18.56 -15.88
CA ALA A 278 -1.35 -17.59 -15.10
C ALA A 278 -1.33 -17.98 -13.63
N TYR A 279 -0.16 -17.94 -13.00
CA TYR A 279 -0.05 -18.23 -11.57
C TYR A 279 1.27 -17.70 -10.99
N ALA A 280 1.18 -17.34 -9.71
CA ALA A 280 2.30 -17.05 -8.83
C ALA A 280 2.03 -17.62 -7.43
N SER A 281 3.10 -18.02 -6.75
CA SER A 281 3.03 -18.35 -5.33
C SER A 281 3.34 -17.12 -4.49
N LYS A 282 2.70 -17.02 -3.33
CA LYS A 282 3.01 -15.97 -2.37
C LYS A 282 4.47 -16.04 -1.95
N TRP A 283 5.11 -14.88 -1.89
CA TRP A 283 6.54 -14.77 -1.53
C TRP A 283 7.48 -15.53 -2.47
N SER A 284 6.98 -16.03 -3.60
CA SER A 284 7.81 -16.75 -4.53
C SER A 284 8.65 -15.79 -5.36
N HIS A 285 9.64 -16.35 -6.04
CA HIS A 285 10.48 -15.62 -6.97
C HIS A 285 9.99 -15.77 -8.43
N ARG A 286 8.83 -16.40 -8.66
CA ARG A 286 8.38 -16.83 -9.99
C ARG A 286 6.90 -16.52 -10.25
N LEU A 287 6.65 -15.96 -11.42
CA LEU A 287 5.35 -15.85 -12.08
C LEU A 287 5.43 -16.61 -13.40
N VAL A 288 4.40 -17.37 -13.76
CA VAL A 288 4.31 -18.03 -15.08
C VAL A 288 3.03 -17.61 -15.78
N MET A 289 3.11 -17.29 -17.07
CA MET A 289 1.96 -16.95 -17.91
C MET A 289 2.04 -17.59 -19.30
N ALA A 290 0.92 -18.15 -19.75
CA ALA A 290 0.69 -18.48 -21.14
C ALA A 290 0.45 -17.21 -21.96
N TYR A 291 1.03 -17.12 -23.15
CA TYR A 291 0.84 -15.97 -24.04
C TYR A 291 -0.64 -15.72 -24.38
N SER A 292 -1.43 -16.79 -24.54
CA SER A 292 -2.85 -16.65 -24.87
C SER A 292 -3.66 -15.97 -23.78
N ASN A 293 -3.22 -16.05 -22.52
CA ASN A 293 -3.91 -15.48 -21.36
C ASN A 293 -5.39 -15.91 -21.28
N ASP A 294 -5.64 -17.21 -21.53
CA ASP A 294 -6.97 -17.84 -21.58
C ASP A 294 -8.03 -17.01 -22.35
N GLY A 295 -9.24 -16.84 -21.81
CA GLY A 295 -10.32 -16.04 -22.40
C GLY A 295 -10.05 -14.53 -22.35
N TRP A 296 -9.14 -14.07 -21.49
CA TRP A 296 -8.78 -12.65 -21.36
C TRP A 296 -8.02 -12.13 -22.58
N GLY A 297 -7.22 -12.99 -23.20
CA GLY A 297 -6.45 -12.68 -24.39
C GLY A 297 -5.15 -11.89 -24.11
N PRO A 298 -4.23 -11.83 -25.08
CA PRO A 298 -2.90 -11.22 -24.89
C PRO A 298 -2.93 -9.74 -24.54
N ASN A 299 -3.97 -9.00 -24.95
CA ASN A 299 -4.11 -7.55 -24.71
C ASN A 299 -4.58 -7.22 -23.28
N GLN A 300 -4.80 -8.24 -22.45
CA GLN A 300 -5.16 -8.14 -21.03
C GLN A 300 -4.11 -8.77 -20.12
N ILE A 301 -2.93 -9.10 -20.67
CA ILE A 301 -1.80 -9.59 -19.87
C ILE A 301 -1.45 -8.58 -18.78
N ASN A 302 -1.59 -7.27 -19.02
CA ASN A 302 -1.27 -6.24 -18.04
C ASN A 302 -2.04 -6.40 -16.71
N ARG A 303 -3.34 -6.75 -16.76
CA ARG A 303 -4.18 -6.87 -15.57
C ARG A 303 -3.86 -8.14 -14.79
N VAL A 304 -3.77 -9.27 -15.49
CA VAL A 304 -3.40 -10.57 -14.88
C VAL A 304 -1.97 -10.51 -14.34
N PHE A 305 -1.02 -9.92 -15.07
CA PHE A 305 0.35 -9.76 -14.62
C PHE A 305 0.45 -8.86 -13.38
N ALA A 306 -0.34 -7.79 -13.31
CA ALA A 306 -0.41 -6.96 -12.12
C ALA A 306 -0.94 -7.78 -10.93
N HIS A 307 -2.05 -8.50 -11.11
CA HIS A 307 -2.64 -9.38 -10.10
C HIS A 307 -1.61 -10.39 -9.55
N GLU A 308 -0.96 -11.14 -10.43
CA GLU A 308 0.04 -12.14 -10.06
C GLU A 308 1.29 -11.52 -9.42
N SER A 309 1.69 -10.32 -9.86
CA SER A 309 2.74 -9.56 -9.19
C SER A 309 2.34 -9.19 -7.76
N GLY A 310 1.06 -8.93 -7.48
CA GLY A 310 0.55 -8.73 -6.11
C GLY A 310 0.86 -9.91 -5.19
N HIS A 311 0.69 -11.15 -5.66
CA HIS A 311 1.01 -12.35 -4.89
C HIS A 311 2.50 -12.50 -4.62
N ILE A 312 3.38 -12.12 -5.54
CA ILE A 312 4.83 -12.10 -5.29
C ILE A 312 5.17 -11.32 -4.01
N PHE A 313 4.40 -10.26 -3.71
CA PHE A 313 4.53 -9.42 -2.52
C PHE A 313 3.50 -9.72 -1.41
N GLY A 314 2.88 -10.90 -1.48
CA GLY A 314 2.05 -11.44 -0.41
C GLY A 314 0.60 -10.98 -0.38
N ALA A 315 0.08 -10.32 -1.42
CA ALA A 315 -1.35 -10.05 -1.52
C ALA A 315 -2.16 -11.35 -1.55
N ASP A 316 -3.36 -11.33 -0.97
CA ASP A 316 -4.32 -12.43 -0.99
C ASP A 316 -5.33 -12.23 -2.11
N ASP A 317 -5.86 -13.33 -2.65
CA ASP A 317 -7.05 -13.28 -3.50
C ASP A 317 -8.24 -12.75 -2.70
N GLU A 318 -9.01 -11.85 -3.31
CA GLU A 318 -10.20 -11.24 -2.71
C GLU A 318 -11.50 -11.83 -3.30
N TYR A 319 -11.41 -12.80 -4.20
CA TYR A 319 -12.51 -13.56 -4.80
C TYR A 319 -12.45 -15.07 -4.47
N GLY A 320 -13.40 -15.83 -5.00
CA GLY A 320 -13.42 -17.30 -4.90
C GLY A 320 -13.48 -17.81 -3.46
N SER A 321 -12.47 -18.60 -3.06
CA SER A 321 -12.43 -19.24 -1.72
C SER A 321 -11.80 -18.38 -0.62
N CYS A 322 -11.58 -17.08 -0.86
CA CYS A 322 -10.99 -16.16 0.11
C CYS A 322 -11.69 -16.19 1.48
N SER A 323 -10.94 -15.92 2.56
CA SER A 323 -11.49 -15.83 3.91
C SER A 323 -11.20 -14.48 4.57
N CYS A 324 -12.21 -13.97 5.28
CA CYS A 324 -12.11 -12.72 6.04
C CYS A 324 -11.09 -12.78 7.17
N GLY A 325 -10.69 -13.96 7.63
CA GLY A 325 -9.69 -14.11 8.68
C GLY A 325 -8.26 -14.10 8.14
N ASP A 326 -8.10 -14.25 6.83
CA ASP A 326 -6.80 -14.39 6.19
C ASP A 326 -6.05 -13.07 6.28
N THR A 327 -4.74 -13.19 6.36
CA THR A 327 -3.82 -12.05 6.41
C THR A 327 -2.76 -12.26 5.36
N GLY A 328 -2.54 -11.22 4.57
CA GLY A 328 -1.54 -11.18 3.52
C GLY A 328 -0.45 -10.18 3.83
N GLY A 329 0.67 -10.34 3.15
CA GLY A 329 1.70 -9.33 3.14
C GLY A 329 2.61 -9.31 4.36
N TYR A 330 3.69 -8.52 4.26
CA TYR A 330 4.67 -8.35 5.33
C TYR A 330 4.06 -7.65 6.54
N LEU A 331 3.07 -6.80 6.29
CA LEU A 331 2.32 -6.09 7.32
C LEU A 331 1.18 -6.91 7.93
N ASN A 332 1.02 -8.17 7.50
CA ASN A 332 -0.01 -9.08 7.99
C ASN A 332 -1.41 -8.45 7.96
N VAL A 333 -1.73 -7.80 6.85
CA VAL A 333 -2.96 -7.04 6.67
C VAL A 333 -4.08 -8.01 6.34
N ARG A 334 -5.14 -7.93 7.15
CA ARG A 334 -6.36 -8.71 6.98
C ARG A 334 -6.90 -8.56 5.56
N ASN A 335 -7.29 -9.67 4.94
CA ASN A 335 -8.04 -9.70 3.69
C ASN A 335 -9.49 -9.24 3.91
N GLY A 336 -9.61 -7.94 4.18
CA GLY A 336 -10.88 -7.31 4.50
C GLY A 336 -11.63 -6.80 3.29
N ASN A 337 -11.25 -7.13 2.05
CA ASN A 337 -12.06 -6.90 0.85
C ASN A 337 -12.65 -8.20 0.27
N CYS A 338 -12.30 -9.36 0.85
CA CYS A 338 -12.77 -10.65 0.38
C CYS A 338 -14.31 -10.68 0.19
N VAL A 339 -14.76 -11.14 -0.98
CA VAL A 339 -16.19 -11.22 -1.37
C VAL A 339 -17.05 -12.00 -0.38
N ASN A 340 -16.45 -12.90 0.40
CA ASN A 340 -17.14 -13.75 1.38
C ASN A 340 -17.41 -13.05 2.73
N CYS A 341 -17.04 -11.77 2.86
CA CYS A 341 -17.16 -11.03 4.10
C CYS A 341 -18.44 -10.19 4.21
N SER A 342 -19.13 -10.33 5.34
CA SER A 342 -20.41 -9.66 5.59
C SER A 342 -20.30 -8.30 6.28
N ASN A 343 -19.12 -7.93 6.79
CA ASN A 343 -18.94 -6.78 7.70
C ASN A 343 -18.30 -5.54 7.05
N HIS A 344 -18.17 -5.50 5.71
CA HIS A 344 -17.64 -4.34 5.00
C HIS A 344 -18.31 -4.18 3.63
N THR A 345 -18.20 -2.97 3.06
CA THR A 345 -18.59 -2.73 1.67
C THR A 345 -17.46 -3.21 0.78
N HIS A 346 -17.71 -4.29 0.06
CA HIS A 346 -16.79 -4.83 -0.94
C HIS A 346 -16.57 -3.82 -2.07
N VAL A 347 -15.31 -3.70 -2.52
CA VAL A 347 -14.91 -2.79 -3.60
C VAL A 347 -14.19 -3.59 -4.68
N ALA A 348 -14.64 -3.49 -5.93
CA ALA A 348 -13.95 -4.11 -7.05
C ALA A 348 -12.52 -3.55 -7.18
N CYS A 349 -11.53 -4.41 -6.99
CA CYS A 349 -10.11 -4.05 -7.05
C CYS A 349 -9.29 -5.19 -7.66
N LEU A 350 -8.01 -4.95 -7.94
CA LEU A 350 -7.13 -5.86 -8.69
C LEU A 350 -7.14 -7.31 -8.18
N MET A 351 -7.21 -7.50 -6.86
CA MET A 351 -7.18 -8.84 -6.28
C MET A 351 -8.54 -9.53 -6.24
N ASP A 352 -9.61 -8.85 -6.67
CA ASP A 352 -10.98 -9.37 -6.76
C ASP A 352 -11.47 -9.49 -8.21
N SER A 353 -11.19 -8.47 -9.02
CA SER A 353 -11.74 -8.31 -10.36
C SER A 353 -10.68 -7.86 -11.34
N ASN A 354 -10.94 -8.07 -12.63
CA ASN A 354 -10.12 -7.63 -13.76
C ASN A 354 -10.13 -6.10 -13.92
N THR A 355 -9.61 -5.38 -12.94
CA THR A 355 -9.57 -3.92 -12.86
C THR A 355 -8.23 -3.42 -12.36
N LEU A 356 -7.78 -2.28 -12.89
CA LEU A 356 -6.58 -1.59 -12.41
C LEU A 356 -6.94 -0.58 -11.30
N ASN A 357 -7.59 -1.09 -10.25
CA ASN A 357 -7.90 -0.35 -9.02
C ASN A 357 -7.29 -1.07 -7.82
N MET A 358 -6.87 -0.32 -6.80
CA MET A 358 -6.28 -0.89 -5.58
C MET A 358 -7.17 -0.59 -4.39
N CYS A 359 -7.62 -1.60 -3.66
CA CYS A 359 -8.30 -1.38 -2.38
C CYS A 359 -7.26 -1.14 -1.25
N GLN A 360 -7.72 -0.61 -0.12
CA GLN A 360 -6.85 -0.37 1.04
C GLN A 360 -6.21 -1.65 1.61
N PHE A 361 -6.86 -2.80 1.45
CA PHE A 361 -6.38 -4.08 1.99
C PHE A 361 -5.24 -4.60 1.15
N THR A 362 -5.43 -4.78 -0.16
CA THR A 362 -4.35 -5.14 -1.09
C THR A 362 -3.17 -4.18 -0.96
N ARG A 363 -3.41 -2.86 -0.89
CA ARG A 363 -2.37 -1.85 -0.68
C ARG A 363 -1.52 -2.15 0.56
N GLY A 364 -2.16 -2.45 1.69
CA GLY A 364 -1.46 -2.84 2.90
C GLY A 364 -0.72 -4.17 2.77
N GLN A 365 -1.29 -5.15 2.07
CA GLN A 365 -0.68 -6.48 1.87
C GLN A 365 0.59 -6.41 1.01
N ILE A 366 0.61 -5.64 -0.08
CA ILE A 366 1.84 -5.42 -0.87
C ILE A 366 2.88 -4.51 -0.16
N GLY A 367 2.65 -4.18 1.11
CA GLY A 367 3.57 -3.44 1.97
C GLY A 367 3.47 -1.92 1.86
N TRP A 368 2.47 -1.38 1.16
CA TRP A 368 2.30 0.07 1.03
C TRP A 368 1.55 0.61 2.24
N GLY A 369 2.25 1.35 3.07
CA GLY A 369 1.67 1.95 4.25
C GLY A 369 2.51 3.07 4.83
N TRP A 370 1.97 3.65 5.89
CA TRP A 370 2.60 4.68 6.68
C TRP A 370 2.78 4.18 8.11
N VAL A 371 3.89 4.58 8.73
CA VAL A 371 4.09 4.39 10.15
C VAL A 371 4.09 5.73 10.87
N ILE A 372 3.42 5.77 12.01
CA ILE A 372 3.52 6.92 12.92
C ILE A 372 4.86 6.81 13.63
N VAL A 373 5.71 7.81 13.44
CA VAL A 373 7.08 7.87 14.00
C VAL A 373 7.25 8.96 15.03
N GLY A 374 6.24 9.81 15.20
CA GLY A 374 6.23 10.89 16.15
C GLY A 374 4.90 11.62 16.21
N GLY A 375 4.84 12.64 17.04
CA GLY A 375 3.70 13.53 17.11
C GLY A 375 4.06 14.81 17.83
N PHE A 376 3.26 15.84 17.58
CA PHE A 376 3.44 17.12 18.24
C PHE A 376 2.12 17.87 18.34
N THR A 377 2.09 18.82 19.27
CA THR A 377 0.96 19.72 19.48
C THR A 377 1.42 21.15 19.26
N GLU A 378 0.89 21.80 18.23
CA GLU A 378 1.06 23.24 18.04
C GLU A 378 -0.10 24.00 18.67
N MET A 379 0.18 25.16 19.25
CA MET A 379 -0.82 26.01 19.89
C MET A 379 -0.76 27.41 19.30
N THR A 380 -1.91 28.02 19.04
CA THR A 380 -2.07 29.43 18.67
C THR A 380 -3.22 30.03 19.51
N ASP A 381 -3.54 31.31 19.36
CA ASP A 381 -4.76 31.87 19.93
C ASP A 381 -6.00 31.48 19.12
N VAL A 382 -7.19 31.54 19.71
CA VAL A 382 -8.47 31.15 19.05
C VAL A 382 -8.76 31.97 17.78
N GLY A 383 -8.14 33.15 17.63
CA GLY A 383 -8.22 33.96 16.40
C GLY A 383 -7.14 33.65 15.36
N GLN A 384 -6.21 32.71 15.62
CA GLN A 384 -5.02 32.43 14.82
C GLN A 384 -4.20 33.69 14.46
N SER A 385 -4.30 34.73 15.29
CA SER A 385 -3.64 36.01 15.08
C SER A 385 -2.20 36.02 15.61
N LYS A 386 -1.87 35.03 16.46
CA LYS A 386 -0.56 34.83 17.05
C LYS A 386 0.18 33.64 16.39
N PRO A 387 1.52 33.65 16.38
CA PRO A 387 2.31 32.56 15.84
C PRO A 387 1.99 31.22 16.52
N TYR A 388 2.08 30.13 15.77
CA TYR A 388 2.02 28.79 16.36
C TYR A 388 3.25 28.53 17.23
N VAL A 389 3.05 27.90 18.38
CA VAL A 389 4.12 27.41 19.26
C VAL A 389 3.96 25.92 19.52
N VAL A 390 5.03 25.17 19.27
CA VAL A 390 5.09 23.75 19.59
C VAL A 390 5.14 23.60 21.10
N SER A 391 4.10 23.01 21.67
CA SER A 391 3.93 22.84 23.11
C SER A 391 4.50 21.51 23.61
N GLN A 392 4.37 20.46 22.80
CA GLN A 392 4.84 19.11 23.08
C GLN A 392 5.21 18.42 21.78
N GLN A 393 6.27 17.62 21.83
CA GLN A 393 6.76 16.88 20.70
C GLN A 393 7.43 15.59 21.16
N TRP A 394 7.21 14.51 20.43
CA TRP A 394 7.85 13.23 20.66
C TRP A 394 8.14 12.53 19.32
N GLY A 395 9.05 11.55 19.36
CA GLY A 395 9.43 10.75 18.21
C GLY A 395 10.33 11.49 17.23
N GLN A 396 10.33 11.03 15.98
CA GLN A 396 11.14 11.59 14.90
C GLN A 396 10.29 12.57 14.09
N GLU A 397 10.78 13.80 13.93
CA GLU A 397 10.21 14.70 12.93
C GLU A 397 10.41 14.11 11.54
N THR A 398 9.34 14.14 10.77
CA THR A 398 9.38 13.91 9.34
C THR A 398 8.82 15.13 8.64
N PRO A 399 9.14 15.31 7.34
CA PRO A 399 8.50 16.35 6.55
C PRO A 399 6.97 16.21 6.49
N LEU A 400 6.45 15.00 6.71
CA LEU A 400 5.04 14.71 6.65
C LEU A 400 4.36 14.84 8.02
N LYS A 401 3.64 15.94 8.18
CA LYS A 401 2.83 16.26 9.36
C LYS A 401 1.35 16.05 9.01
N VAL A 402 0.67 15.13 9.68
CA VAL A 402 -0.76 14.87 9.45
C VAL A 402 -1.57 15.42 10.61
N PRO A 403 -2.49 16.38 10.39
CA PRO A 403 -3.37 16.86 11.44
C PRO A 403 -4.36 15.75 11.82
N ILE A 404 -4.39 15.38 13.10
CA ILE A 404 -5.32 14.38 13.63
C ILE A 404 -6.46 15.00 14.44
N GLY A 405 -6.40 16.31 14.68
CA GLY A 405 -7.48 17.04 15.34
C GLY A 405 -7.07 18.42 15.83
N SER A 406 -8.04 19.16 16.33
CA SER A 406 -7.81 20.44 17.01
C SER A 406 -8.81 20.64 18.14
N GLY A 407 -8.47 21.48 19.12
CA GLY A 407 -9.35 21.79 20.23
C GLY A 407 -8.89 23.01 21.01
N ARG A 408 -9.79 23.61 21.80
CA ARG A 408 -9.37 24.63 22.76
C ARG A 408 -8.44 24.00 23.79
N THR A 409 -7.33 24.68 24.06
CA THR A 409 -6.34 24.25 25.03
C THR A 409 -5.88 25.44 25.87
N TYR A 410 -5.23 25.16 26.99
CA TYR A 410 -4.51 26.17 27.74
C TYR A 410 -3.04 26.13 27.30
N SER A 411 -2.46 27.29 27.03
CA SER A 411 -1.01 27.44 26.88
C SER A 411 -0.51 28.51 27.83
N GLU A 412 0.70 28.35 28.38
CA GLU A 412 1.30 29.41 29.21
C GLU A 412 1.48 30.73 28.44
N GLN A 413 1.51 30.66 27.10
CA GLN A 413 1.73 31.80 26.22
C GLN A 413 0.43 32.54 25.83
N TYR A 414 -0.69 31.82 25.68
CA TYR A 414 -1.96 32.37 25.18
C TYR A 414 -3.16 32.20 26.13
N GLY A 415 -2.96 31.56 27.29
CA GLY A 415 -3.98 31.36 28.31
C GLY A 415 -5.13 30.46 27.85
N ASP A 416 -6.33 30.67 28.41
CA ASP A 416 -7.54 29.88 28.13
C ASP A 416 -8.11 30.06 26.72
N ASN A 417 -7.58 31.02 25.96
CA ASN A 417 -8.01 31.32 24.60
C ASN A 417 -7.05 30.74 23.56
N SER A 418 -6.40 29.61 23.87
CA SER A 418 -5.53 28.92 22.92
C SER A 418 -6.31 27.88 22.10
N LEU A 419 -5.96 27.71 20.84
CA LEU A 419 -6.34 26.58 20.02
C LEU A 419 -5.11 25.67 19.85
N GLY A 420 -5.24 24.41 20.25
CA GLY A 420 -4.25 23.37 20.04
C GLY A 420 -4.59 22.54 18.80
N TYR A 421 -3.59 22.26 18.00
CA TYR A 421 -3.63 21.38 16.84
C TYR A 421 -2.72 20.19 17.12
N TYR A 422 -3.27 18.99 16.96
CA TYR A 422 -2.55 17.75 17.16
C TYR A 422 -2.13 17.20 15.82
N TYR A 423 -0.85 16.85 15.72
CA TYR A 423 -0.27 16.29 14.52
C TYR A 423 0.48 15.00 14.84
N VAL A 424 0.51 14.11 13.87
CA VAL A 424 1.43 12.98 13.86
C VAL A 424 2.48 13.18 12.77
N TYR A 425 3.70 12.76 13.07
CA TYR A 425 4.74 12.57 12.07
C TYR A 425 4.56 11.19 11.48
N MET A 426 4.33 11.13 10.17
CA MET A 426 4.28 9.86 9.45
C MET A 426 5.54 9.66 8.62
N MET A 427 5.99 8.42 8.51
CA MET A 427 7.10 8.03 7.65
C MET A 427 6.58 6.98 6.67
N PRO A 428 6.97 7.06 5.37
CA PRO A 428 6.69 5.99 4.44
C PRO A 428 7.27 4.67 4.96
N MET A 429 6.55 3.56 4.81
CA MET A 429 7.05 2.26 5.27
C MET A 429 8.40 1.91 4.66
N VAL A 430 8.66 2.30 3.41
CA VAL A 430 9.97 2.06 2.75
C VAL A 430 11.13 2.74 3.49
N ASP A 431 10.94 3.97 3.96
CA ASP A 431 11.97 4.71 4.70
C ASP A 431 12.18 4.08 6.09
N TYR A 432 11.09 3.68 6.73
CA TYR A 432 11.14 2.99 8.01
C TYR A 432 11.91 1.66 7.90
N MET A 433 11.62 0.87 6.87
CA MET A 433 12.27 -0.42 6.59
C MET A 433 13.75 -0.24 6.28
N LYS A 434 14.12 0.74 5.44
CA LYS A 434 15.52 1.05 5.10
C LYS A 434 16.32 1.44 6.32
N LYS A 435 15.80 2.37 7.13
CA LYS A 435 16.45 2.77 8.39
C LYS A 435 16.66 1.58 9.32
N ARG A 436 15.64 0.72 9.49
CA ARG A 436 15.74 -0.49 10.30
C ARG A 436 16.79 -1.47 9.77
N ALA A 437 16.83 -1.69 8.45
CA ALA A 437 17.81 -2.57 7.81
C ALA A 437 19.26 -2.08 7.98
N ASN A 438 19.45 -0.76 7.96
CA ASN A 438 20.74 -0.11 8.23
C ASN A 438 21.12 -0.11 9.73
N GLY A 439 20.31 -0.72 10.60
CA GLY A 439 20.52 -0.70 12.04
C GLY A 439 20.29 0.66 12.68
N GLU A 440 19.70 1.61 11.96
CA GLU A 440 19.30 2.89 12.54
C GLU A 440 18.20 2.65 13.58
N LYS A 441 18.26 3.41 14.68
CA LYS A 441 17.20 3.39 15.68
C LYS A 441 15.98 4.11 15.11
N VAL A 442 15.11 3.35 14.48
CA VAL A 442 13.73 3.80 14.25
C VAL A 442 12.94 3.69 15.55
N PRO A 443 12.13 4.69 15.93
CA PRO A 443 11.16 4.53 17.00
C PRO A 443 10.33 3.28 16.68
N PRO A 444 10.06 2.37 17.64
CA PRO A 444 9.09 1.32 17.38
C PRO A 444 7.79 1.98 16.91
N VAL A 445 7.08 1.37 15.96
CA VAL A 445 5.75 1.85 15.52
C VAL A 445 4.91 2.09 16.76
N LEU A 446 4.77 3.36 17.16
CA LEU A 446 4.36 3.71 18.51
C LEU A 446 2.95 4.26 18.45
N VAL A 447 2.06 3.53 19.11
CA VAL A 447 0.67 3.89 19.30
C VAL A 447 0.52 4.42 20.72
N GLY A 448 0.88 5.69 20.95
CA GLY A 448 0.64 6.35 22.24
C GLY A 448 1.49 7.59 22.50
N GLY A 449 0.88 8.59 23.16
CA GLY A 449 1.51 9.84 23.61
C GLY A 449 0.99 10.26 24.98
N TYR A 450 1.50 11.35 25.55
CA TYR A 450 1.10 11.88 26.86
C TYR A 450 0.66 13.33 26.70
N THR A 451 -0.37 13.76 27.43
CA THR A 451 -0.73 15.18 27.53
C THR A 451 -0.89 15.54 29.00
N GLU A 452 -0.23 16.63 29.41
CA GLU A 452 -0.32 17.17 30.77
C GLU A 452 -1.33 18.32 30.78
N VAL A 453 -2.41 18.19 31.54
CA VAL A 453 -3.30 19.32 31.83
C VAL A 453 -2.94 19.82 33.22
N ARG A 454 -2.33 21.00 33.30
CA ARG A 454 -2.14 21.68 34.59
C ARG A 454 -3.44 22.37 34.96
N PRO A 455 -4.03 22.08 36.12
CA PRO A 455 -5.02 22.97 36.67
C PRO A 455 -4.34 24.30 37.03
N ASP A 456 -5.12 25.38 36.99
CA ASP A 456 -4.82 26.72 37.48
C ASP A 456 -3.77 26.75 38.61
N ARG A 457 -2.82 27.71 38.56
CA ARG A 457 -1.74 27.95 39.55
C ARG A 457 -2.19 27.99 41.03
N ASN A 458 -3.47 28.13 41.31
CA ASN A 458 -4.06 28.21 42.65
C ASN A 458 -4.84 26.94 43.08
N SER A 459 -4.93 25.91 42.23
CA SER A 459 -5.62 24.66 42.59
C SER A 459 -4.68 23.74 43.38
N SER A 460 -5.16 23.26 44.53
CA SER A 460 -4.47 22.26 45.36
C SER A 460 -4.77 20.81 44.92
N THR A 461 -5.33 20.61 43.73
CA THR A 461 -5.75 19.29 43.23
C THR A 461 -4.57 18.52 42.65
N SER A 462 -4.51 17.22 42.97
CA SER A 462 -3.44 16.32 42.56
C SER A 462 -3.42 16.17 41.04
N MET A 463 -2.24 16.36 40.42
CA MET A 463 -1.98 16.09 39.01
C MET A 463 -2.58 14.74 38.59
N GLN A 464 -3.49 14.73 37.61
CA GLN A 464 -3.79 13.50 36.87
C GLN A 464 -2.79 13.34 35.74
N ARG A 465 -1.98 12.28 35.84
CA ARG A 465 -1.06 11.85 34.79
C ARG A 465 -1.78 10.86 33.89
N ASN A 466 -2.11 11.28 32.67
CA ASN A 466 -2.61 10.37 31.65
C ASN A 466 -1.44 9.88 30.80
N ALA A 467 -0.81 8.80 31.24
CA ALA A 467 0.20 8.09 30.46
C ALA A 467 -0.48 7.15 29.45
N TRP A 468 0.17 6.96 28.31
CA TRP A 468 -0.19 5.91 27.36
C TRP A 468 1.05 5.07 27.09
N GLY A 469 0.92 3.74 27.25
CA GLY A 469 1.88 2.73 26.79
C GLY A 469 3.03 2.35 27.74
N LYS A 470 2.83 1.30 28.55
CA LYS A 470 3.58 0.02 28.47
C LYS A 470 2.84 -1.03 29.28
N THR A 471 2.37 -2.10 28.63
CA THR A 471 2.25 -3.41 29.30
C THR A 471 3.25 -4.35 28.64
N THR A 472 3.87 -5.20 29.45
CA THR A 472 4.94 -6.13 29.07
C THR A 472 4.42 -7.41 28.42
N SER A 473 3.24 -7.36 27.80
CA SER A 473 2.60 -8.52 27.17
C SER A 473 2.16 -8.15 25.77
N ASP A 474 2.35 -9.07 24.84
CA ASP A 474 2.18 -8.97 23.38
C ASP A 474 0.74 -8.73 22.89
N LYS A 475 0.00 -7.83 23.55
CA LYS A 475 -1.37 -7.44 23.24
C LYS A 475 -1.48 -5.92 23.23
N VAL A 476 -1.75 -5.37 22.06
CA VAL A 476 -2.02 -3.94 21.87
C VAL A 476 -3.42 -3.66 22.39
N ILE A 477 -3.52 -3.02 23.55
CA ILE A 477 -4.72 -2.33 24.02
C ILE A 477 -4.33 -0.85 24.10
N VAL A 478 -4.99 -0.03 23.32
CA VAL A 478 -4.86 1.44 23.36
C VAL A 478 -6.12 1.96 24.02
N SER A 479 -6.00 2.79 25.05
CA SER A 479 -7.15 3.54 25.61
C SER A 479 -6.85 5.04 25.62
N ALA A 480 -7.52 5.74 24.71
CA ALA A 480 -8.15 7.04 24.92
C ALA A 480 -8.33 7.60 26.35
N GLY A 481 -7.70 8.70 26.75
CA GLY A 481 -8.17 9.45 27.93
C GLY A 481 -7.74 10.91 27.93
N LEU A 482 -8.58 11.81 27.42
CA LEU A 482 -8.49 13.24 27.71
C LEU A 482 -9.36 13.54 28.92
N THR A 483 -8.75 13.71 30.10
CA THR A 483 -9.46 14.21 31.28
C THR A 483 -9.18 15.71 31.41
N TYR A 484 -10.24 16.53 31.39
CA TYR A 484 -10.15 17.93 31.77
C TYR A 484 -10.68 18.07 33.20
N GLU A 485 -9.83 18.52 34.14
CA GLU A 485 -10.24 18.88 35.49
C GLU A 485 -10.11 20.40 35.64
N GLY A 486 -11.21 21.11 35.41
CA GLY A 486 -11.28 22.55 35.65
C GLY A 486 -12.06 22.83 36.94
N GLN A 487 -11.39 23.33 37.97
CA GLN A 487 -12.07 24.05 39.06
C GLN A 487 -11.94 25.54 38.78
N TYR A 488 -13.04 26.23 38.46
CA TYR A 488 -13.06 27.68 38.45
C TYR A 488 -14.11 28.18 39.44
N ASN A 489 -13.65 28.92 40.46
CA ASN A 489 -14.50 29.46 41.51
C ASN A 489 -14.17 30.94 41.78
N PRO A 490 -14.93 31.88 41.18
CA PRO A 490 -14.84 33.28 41.57
C PRO A 490 -15.88 33.68 42.66
N SER A 491 -16.79 32.81 43.11
CA SER A 491 -17.97 33.23 43.90
C SER A 491 -18.41 32.34 45.09
N GLY A 492 -17.66 31.31 45.46
CA GLY A 492 -17.89 30.53 46.69
C GLY A 492 -19.07 29.55 46.67
N GLN A 493 -19.69 29.28 45.52
CA GLN A 493 -20.75 28.25 45.40
C GLN A 493 -20.21 26.96 44.77
N SER A 494 -20.44 25.82 45.43
CA SER A 494 -20.01 24.51 44.93
C SER A 494 -20.88 24.09 43.74
N TRP A 495 -20.27 23.89 42.59
CA TRP A 495 -20.90 23.22 41.45
C TRP A 495 -20.09 21.97 41.10
N GLY A 496 -20.81 20.93 40.66
CA GLY A 496 -20.26 19.60 40.42
C GLY A 496 -19.21 19.59 39.32
N ASN A 497 -18.20 18.74 39.54
CA ASN A 497 -17.12 18.49 38.60
C ASN A 497 -17.69 17.92 37.28
N SER A 498 -17.31 18.51 36.15
CA SER A 498 -17.59 17.92 34.84
C SER A 498 -16.39 17.13 34.37
N TYR A 499 -16.58 15.82 34.20
CA TYR A 499 -15.57 14.90 33.70
C TYR A 499 -15.88 14.52 32.26
N GLY A 500 -15.06 14.99 31.33
CA GLY A 500 -15.00 14.44 29.98
C GLY A 500 -13.97 13.32 29.93
N TYR A 501 -14.28 12.24 29.23
CA TYR A 501 -13.32 11.23 28.80
C TYR A 501 -13.48 11.08 27.29
N LEU A 502 -12.43 10.69 26.60
CA LEU A 502 -12.49 10.24 25.21
C LEU A 502 -11.77 8.90 25.21
N ASP A 503 -12.50 7.79 25.19
CA ASP A 503 -11.91 6.46 25.09
C ASP A 503 -11.81 6.06 23.62
N ALA A 504 -10.70 5.48 23.18
CA ALA A 504 -10.53 4.98 21.82
C ALA A 504 -9.80 3.64 21.92
N ASN A 505 -10.55 2.56 21.68
CA ASN A 505 -10.07 1.19 21.81
C ASN A 505 -9.66 0.64 20.44
N PHE A 506 -8.36 0.38 20.26
CA PHE A 506 -7.86 -0.42 19.14
C PHE A 506 -7.69 -1.85 19.63
N ASN A 507 -8.54 -2.77 19.14
CA ASN A 507 -8.38 -4.20 19.36
C ASN A 507 -7.98 -4.89 18.04
N PRO A 508 -6.71 -5.28 17.85
CA PRO A 508 -6.27 -5.94 16.61
C PRO A 508 -6.72 -7.41 16.50
N THR A 509 -7.44 -7.96 17.49
CA THR A 509 -7.77 -9.41 17.55
C THR A 509 -9.27 -9.72 17.59
N GLY A 510 -10.14 -8.74 17.41
CA GLY A 510 -11.60 -8.94 17.41
C GLY A 510 -12.29 -8.33 16.19
N ASP A 511 -13.40 -8.94 15.76
CA ASP A 511 -14.14 -8.74 14.50
C ASP A 511 -14.66 -7.32 14.17
N ARG A 512 -14.24 -6.26 14.86
CA ARG A 512 -14.69 -4.89 14.61
C ARG A 512 -13.59 -3.87 14.91
N VAL A 513 -13.22 -3.05 13.92
CA VAL A 513 -12.54 -1.78 14.16
C VAL A 513 -13.61 -0.78 14.59
N ILE A 514 -13.76 -0.54 15.89
CA ILE A 514 -14.65 0.48 16.43
C ILE A 514 -13.79 1.70 16.78
N ILE A 515 -13.89 2.79 16.02
CA ILE A 515 -13.45 4.09 16.50
C ILE A 515 -14.64 4.69 17.26
N GLY A 516 -14.81 4.34 18.52
CA GLY A 516 -15.94 4.81 19.32
C GLY A 516 -15.48 5.53 20.56
N GLY A 517 -15.72 6.85 20.62
CA GLY A 517 -15.53 7.66 21.83
C GLY A 517 -16.81 7.78 22.65
N ARG A 518 -16.73 7.57 23.97
CA ARG A 518 -17.77 8.01 24.91
C ARG A 518 -17.46 9.41 25.38
N PHE A 519 -18.30 10.39 25.05
CA PHE A 519 -18.27 11.71 25.67
C PHE A 519 -19.29 11.74 26.82
N MET A 520 -18.80 11.92 28.04
CA MET A 520 -19.65 12.12 29.22
C MET A 520 -19.54 13.57 29.67
N VAL A 521 -20.67 14.18 30.00
CA VAL A 521 -20.70 15.43 30.77
C VAL A 521 -21.70 15.21 31.88
N THR A 522 -21.24 15.33 33.12
CA THR A 522 -22.10 15.28 34.31
C THR A 522 -21.82 16.54 35.13
N ASN A 523 -22.87 17.07 35.76
CA ASN A 523 -22.77 18.10 36.79
C ASN A 523 -23.16 17.56 38.18
N ASP A 524 -23.46 16.26 38.29
CA ASP A 524 -23.92 15.60 39.53
C ASP A 524 -23.66 14.08 39.43
N THR A 525 -22.88 13.53 40.36
CA THR A 525 -22.54 12.09 40.44
C THR A 525 -23.70 11.21 40.89
N SER A 526 -24.83 11.77 41.31
CA SER A 526 -25.96 11.02 41.88
C SER A 526 -27.15 10.78 40.93
N ARG A 527 -27.17 11.39 39.73
CA ARG A 527 -28.28 11.30 38.76
C ARG A 527 -27.84 11.30 37.29
N ALA A 528 -26.94 10.41 36.91
CA ALA A 528 -26.54 10.25 35.50
C ALA A 528 -27.68 9.64 34.66
N GLU A 529 -28.58 10.46 34.12
CA GLU A 529 -29.67 10.00 33.22
C GLU A 529 -29.51 10.41 31.76
N PHE A 530 -28.50 11.21 31.38
CA PHE A 530 -28.27 11.53 29.97
C PHE A 530 -26.99 10.90 29.44
N ILE A 531 -27.15 9.80 28.71
CA ILE A 531 -26.07 9.09 28.03
C ILE A 531 -26.22 9.37 26.53
N MET A 532 -25.46 10.32 26.00
CA MET A 532 -25.34 10.46 24.55
C MET A 532 -24.23 9.51 24.07
N LYS A 533 -24.62 8.35 23.52
CA LYS A 533 -23.69 7.45 22.84
C LYS A 533 -23.57 7.87 21.40
N MET A 534 -22.42 8.42 21.02
CA MET A 534 -22.07 8.56 19.60
C MET A 534 -21.25 7.34 19.20
N HIS A 535 -21.74 6.63 18.20
CA HIS A 535 -21.02 5.53 17.56
C HIS A 535 -20.40 6.09 16.29
N TRP A 536 -19.09 5.89 16.08
CA TRP A 536 -18.47 6.06 14.78
C TRP A 536 -18.07 4.68 14.25
N GLY A 537 -18.61 4.35 13.08
CA GLY A 537 -18.61 3.02 12.49
C GLY A 537 -19.96 2.73 11.83
N TRP A 538 -19.96 1.96 10.75
CA TRP A 538 -21.17 1.61 10.02
C TRP A 538 -22.04 0.67 10.86
N PRO A 539 -23.28 1.03 11.23
CA PRO A 539 -24.11 0.18 12.10
C PRO A 539 -24.58 -1.06 11.35
N THR A 540 -24.60 -2.22 12.03
CA THR A 540 -25.21 -3.43 11.47
C THR A 540 -26.74 -3.28 11.40
N LYS A 541 -27.40 -4.05 10.55
CA LYS A 541 -28.89 -4.11 10.51
C LYS A 541 -29.49 -4.42 11.89
N ASP A 542 -28.84 -5.28 12.66
CA ASP A 542 -29.21 -5.65 14.03
C ASP A 542 -29.10 -4.48 15.01
N ASP A 543 -28.12 -3.59 14.81
CA ASP A 543 -27.97 -2.37 15.62
C ASP A 543 -29.06 -1.35 15.30
N ILE A 544 -29.45 -1.25 14.02
CA ILE A 544 -30.56 -0.40 13.54
C ILE A 544 -31.90 -0.91 14.08
N ASP A 545 -32.11 -2.23 14.08
CA ASP A 545 -33.37 -2.84 14.53
C ASP A 545 -33.53 -2.77 16.06
N LYS A 546 -32.43 -2.91 16.84
CA LYS A 546 -32.41 -2.64 18.29
C LYS A 546 -32.62 -1.15 18.65
N PHE A 547 -32.28 -0.25 17.74
CA PHE A 547 -32.51 1.19 17.89
C PHE A 547 -33.99 1.56 17.64
N ARG A 548 -34.63 0.91 16.67
CA ARG A 548 -36.04 1.11 16.31
C ARG A 548 -37.02 0.67 17.40
N GLU A 549 -36.70 -0.36 18.18
CA GLU A 549 -37.53 -0.80 19.33
C GLU A 549 -37.59 0.22 20.48
N LYS A 550 -36.71 1.23 20.52
CA LYS A 550 -36.63 2.23 21.60
C LYS A 550 -37.26 3.59 21.28
N HIS A 551 -37.91 3.75 20.12
CA HIS A 551 -38.52 5.02 19.67
C HIS A 551 -37.55 6.22 19.62
N GLU A 552 -36.30 6.02 19.22
CA GLU A 552 -35.36 7.13 18.96
C GLU A 552 -35.16 7.34 17.44
N VAL A 553 -35.11 8.61 17.03
CA VAL A 553 -35.10 9.06 15.63
C VAL A 553 -33.70 8.97 15.04
N LEU A 554 -33.53 8.27 13.92
CA LEU A 554 -32.33 8.29 13.08
C LEU A 554 -32.52 9.33 11.95
N LEU A 555 -31.80 10.43 11.99
CA LEU A 555 -31.75 11.43 10.92
C LEU A 555 -30.28 11.80 10.64
N GLY A 556 -29.91 11.85 9.36
CA GLY A 556 -28.61 12.37 8.92
C GLY A 556 -28.41 13.79 9.45
N ALA A 557 -27.30 14.02 10.15
CA ALA A 557 -27.10 15.24 10.91
C ALA A 557 -26.43 16.34 10.07
N ASN A 558 -27.23 17.33 9.68
CA ASN A 558 -26.82 18.72 9.70
C ASN A 558 -27.64 19.39 10.80
N TYR A 559 -27.05 19.69 11.96
CA TYR A 559 -27.69 20.54 12.97
C TYR A 559 -26.67 21.37 13.76
N THR A 560 -27.03 22.64 13.94
CA THR A 560 -26.50 23.55 14.96
C THR A 560 -27.47 23.51 16.14
N VAL A 561 -26.98 23.29 17.36
CA VAL A 561 -27.78 23.45 18.59
C VAL A 561 -27.26 24.68 19.32
N THR A 562 -28.11 25.71 19.42
CA THR A 562 -27.92 26.85 20.31
C THR A 562 -28.79 26.61 21.54
N ALA A 563 -28.17 26.49 22.72
CA ALA A 563 -28.88 26.59 23.98
C ALA A 563 -28.50 27.92 24.64
N GLU A 564 -29.42 28.89 24.66
CA GLU A 564 -29.27 30.10 25.45
C GLU A 564 -29.63 29.80 26.91
N TYR A 565 -28.60 29.61 27.74
CA TYR A 565 -28.68 29.92 29.18
C TYR A 565 -27.32 30.45 29.62
N GLY A 566 -27.17 31.77 29.64
CA GLY A 566 -26.06 32.49 30.28
C GLY A 566 -24.67 32.27 29.66
N SER A 567 -24.21 33.24 28.85
CA SER A 567 -22.81 33.59 28.53
C SER A 567 -21.72 32.51 28.49
N TRP A 568 -21.97 31.30 27.97
CA TRP A 568 -20.92 30.32 27.68
C TRP A 568 -21.16 29.60 26.35
N SER A 569 -20.10 29.44 25.57
CA SER A 569 -20.08 28.76 24.28
C SER A 569 -19.44 27.38 24.46
N TYR A 570 -20.14 26.30 24.13
CA TYR A 570 -19.55 24.97 24.03
C TYR A 570 -19.11 24.72 22.58
N SER A 571 -17.95 24.12 22.38
CA SER A 571 -17.46 23.70 21.06
C SER A 571 -17.41 22.17 21.00
N TYR A 572 -18.06 21.61 19.99
CA TYR A 572 -18.05 20.17 19.71
C TYR A 572 -16.91 19.85 18.72
N MET A 573 -16.29 18.69 18.89
CA MET A 573 -15.24 18.18 18.01
C MET A 573 -15.83 17.02 17.21
N ASN A 574 -15.87 17.15 15.89
CA ASN A 574 -16.29 16.08 14.97
C ASN A 574 -15.04 15.54 14.27
N PHE A 575 -14.90 14.21 14.23
CA PHE A 575 -13.87 13.55 13.46
C PHE A 575 -14.49 13.04 12.15
N TYR A 576 -13.85 13.36 11.03
CA TYR A 576 -14.18 12.79 9.73
C TYR A 576 -12.97 12.00 9.25
N LEU A 577 -13.11 10.68 9.13
CA LEU A 577 -12.45 9.92 8.09
C LEU A 577 -13.52 9.71 7.03
N SER A 578 -13.70 10.69 6.15
CA SER A 578 -14.52 10.48 4.97
C SER A 578 -13.73 9.64 3.98
N ASP A 579 -14.41 8.71 3.32
CA ASP A 579 -13.98 8.24 2.00
C ASP A 579 -13.79 9.51 1.16
N TRP A 580 -12.52 9.87 0.92
CA TRP A 580 -12.18 10.84 -0.11
C TRP A 580 -12.08 10.05 -1.42
N PRO A 581 -12.74 10.52 -2.49
CA PRO A 581 -12.78 9.82 -3.78
C PRO A 581 -11.39 9.54 -4.35
#